data_AF-A0A7V9BLW8-F1
#
_entry.id   AF-A0A7V9BLW8-F1
#
_cell.length_a   1.000
_cell.length_b   1.000
_cell.length_c   1.000
_cell.angle_alpha   90.00
_cell.angle_beta   90.00
_cell.angle_gamma   90.00
#
_symmetry.space_group_name_H-M   'P 1'
#
loop_
_entity.id
_entity.type
_entity.pdbx_description
1 polymer ?
#
loop_
_entity_poly.entity_id
_entity_poly.type
_entity_poly.pdbx_seq_one_letter_code
_entity_poly.pdbx_strand_id
1 'polypeptide(L)'
;ITKDARGRRIFEKLAEEEKEHLGTLEARYAELLRQDPQLESRPTFLFFKGAANGLFAAGAEQLAGGVNDREALMIGIKCERGSHRFFKRYGEKFEDSEGKKIFLEFADEERAHLELLIREYRSLVERQRRRGTPATDGNKPRRRANA
;
A
#
# COMPACT_ATOMS: atom_id res chain seq x y z
N ILE A 1 7.41 13.90 -0.37
CA ILE A 1 6.53 12.88 -1.01
C ILE A 1 6.35 13.25 -2.49
N THR A 2 6.30 12.23 -3.35
CA THR A 2 6.39 12.22 -4.84
C THR A 2 6.16 13.53 -5.64
N LYS A 3 6.98 13.70 -6.69
CA LYS A 3 6.86 14.79 -7.67
C LYS A 3 5.75 14.52 -8.70
N ASP A 4 5.50 13.25 -9.06
CA ASP A 4 4.40 12.85 -9.95
C ASP A 4 3.02 13.08 -9.29
N ALA A 5 2.16 13.85 -9.95
CA ALA A 5 0.86 14.26 -9.42
C ALA A 5 -0.13 13.09 -9.24
N ARG A 6 0.00 12.00 -10.02
CA ARG A 6 -0.87 10.81 -9.86
C ARG A 6 -0.41 9.98 -8.68
N GLY A 7 0.90 9.76 -8.56
CA GLY A 7 1.49 9.10 -7.40
C GLY A 7 1.11 9.81 -6.11
N ARG A 8 1.19 11.15 -6.06
CA ARG A 8 0.80 11.93 -4.88
C ARG A 8 -0.66 11.73 -4.48
N ARG A 9 -1.58 11.82 -5.44
CA ARG A 9 -3.01 11.60 -5.18
C ARG A 9 -3.31 10.20 -4.65
N ILE A 10 -2.61 9.19 -5.15
CA ILE A 10 -2.75 7.83 -4.64
C ILE A 10 -2.26 7.74 -3.20
N PHE A 11 -1.10 8.31 -2.87
CA PHE A 11 -0.62 8.33 -1.49
C PHE A 11 -1.52 9.14 -0.55
N GLU A 12 -2.09 10.27 -1.00
CA GLU A 12 -3.06 11.05 -0.22
C GLU A 12 -4.34 10.26 0.04
N LYS A 13 -4.85 9.57 -0.98
CA LYS A 13 -6.02 8.69 -0.86
C LYS A 13 -5.76 7.55 0.12
N LEU A 14 -4.65 6.83 -0.05
CA LEU A 14 -4.26 5.74 0.86
C LEU A 14 -4.10 6.25 2.29
N ALA A 15 -3.44 7.39 2.50
CA ALA A 15 -3.27 7.96 3.83
C ALA A 15 -4.59 8.34 4.52
N GLU A 16 -5.65 8.65 3.76
CA GLU A 16 -6.98 8.88 4.33
C GLU A 16 -7.70 7.56 4.63
N GLU A 17 -7.66 6.60 3.70
CA GLU A 17 -8.20 5.25 3.90
C GLU A 17 -7.57 4.57 5.13
N GLU A 18 -6.25 4.68 5.30
CA GLU A 18 -5.54 4.14 6.47
C GLU A 18 -5.99 4.76 7.80
N LYS A 19 -6.37 6.05 7.83
CA LYS A 19 -6.91 6.67 9.05
C LYS A 19 -8.29 6.13 9.39
N GLU A 20 -9.14 5.96 8.38
CA GLU A 20 -10.48 5.39 8.56
C GLU A 20 -10.40 3.93 9.01
N HIS A 21 -9.50 3.15 8.41
CA HIS A 21 -9.23 1.77 8.79
C HIS A 21 -8.71 1.69 10.23
N LEU A 22 -7.70 2.50 10.60
CA LEU A 22 -7.19 2.53 11.97
C LEU A 22 -8.28 2.90 12.99
N GLY A 23 -9.08 3.94 12.70
CA GLY A 23 -10.19 4.32 13.58
C GLY A 23 -11.22 3.21 13.75
N THR A 24 -11.52 2.48 12.67
CA THR A 24 -12.42 1.32 12.72
C THR A 24 -11.83 0.17 13.54
N LEU A 25 -10.52 -0.10 13.39
CA LEU A 25 -9.81 -1.11 14.17
C LEU A 25 -9.87 -0.79 15.66
N GLU A 26 -9.53 0.44 16.03
CA GLU A 26 -9.51 0.91 17.42
C GLU A 26 -10.90 0.82 18.05
N ALA A 27 -11.95 1.24 17.33
CA ALA A 27 -13.33 1.17 17.81
C ALA A 27 -13.79 -0.27 18.03
N ARG A 28 -13.58 -1.17 17.06
CA ARG A 28 -13.96 -2.59 17.19
C ARG A 28 -13.12 -3.30 18.26
N TYR A 29 -11.85 -2.94 18.38
CA TYR A 29 -10.98 -3.47 19.42
C TYR A 29 -11.43 -3.06 20.83
N ALA A 30 -11.81 -1.78 21.01
CA ALA A 30 -12.36 -1.30 22.27
C ALA A 30 -13.66 -2.03 22.66
N GLU A 31 -14.51 -2.35 21.67
CA GLU A 31 -15.72 -3.13 21.92
C GLU A 31 -15.40 -4.59 22.31
N LEU A 32 -14.43 -5.22 21.65
CA LEU A 32 -13.96 -6.55 22.03
C LEU A 32 -13.40 -6.58 23.46
N LEU A 33 -12.66 -5.56 23.88
CA LEU A 33 -12.15 -5.44 25.25
C LEU A 33 -13.26 -5.21 26.28
N ARG A 34 -14.31 -4.48 25.92
CA ARG A 34 -15.48 -4.32 26.79
C ARG A 34 -16.21 -5.64 27.02
N GLN A 35 -16.30 -6.48 26.00
CA GLN A 35 -16.94 -7.80 26.09
C GLN A 35 -16.06 -8.84 26.77
N ASP A 36 -14.76 -8.82 26.51
CA ASP A 36 -13.77 -9.68 27.15
C ASP A 36 -12.58 -8.85 27.68
N PRO A 37 -12.62 -8.40 28.94
CA PRO A 37 -11.52 -7.65 29.56
C PRO A 37 -10.20 -8.43 29.64
N GLN A 38 -10.23 -9.77 29.50
CA GLN A 38 -9.05 -10.61 29.50
C GLN A 38 -8.53 -10.94 28.10
N LEU A 39 -9.08 -10.34 27.04
CA LEU A 39 -8.67 -10.62 25.66
C LEU A 39 -7.15 -10.44 25.44
N GLU A 40 -6.56 -9.40 26.03
CA GLU A 40 -5.11 -9.13 25.91
C GLU A 40 -4.21 -10.12 26.64
N SER A 41 -4.73 -10.84 27.64
CA SER A 41 -3.95 -11.85 28.37
C SER A 41 -3.88 -13.18 27.61
N ARG A 42 -4.70 -13.35 26.57
CA ARG A 42 -4.69 -14.55 25.74
C ARG A 42 -3.41 -14.60 24.89
N PRO A 43 -2.73 -15.75 24.78
CA PRO A 43 -1.47 -15.88 24.03
C PRO A 43 -1.57 -15.41 22.57
N THR A 44 -2.73 -15.57 21.95
CA THR A 44 -3.00 -15.16 20.56
C THR A 44 -3.06 -13.63 20.39
N PHE A 45 -3.27 -12.86 21.47
CA PHE A 45 -3.39 -11.40 21.42
C PHE A 45 -2.11 -10.67 21.82
N LEU A 46 -1.26 -11.31 22.63
CA LEU A 46 0.02 -10.77 23.13
C LEU A 46 0.98 -10.25 22.05
N PHE A 47 0.88 -10.73 20.81
CA PHE A 47 1.81 -10.41 19.74
C PHE A 47 1.33 -9.32 18.78
N PHE A 48 0.08 -8.86 18.89
CA PHE A 48 -0.53 -7.97 17.91
C PHE A 48 0.09 -6.57 17.92
N LYS A 49 0.10 -5.91 19.09
CA LYS A 49 0.54 -4.51 19.25
C LYS A 49 2.00 -4.29 18.83
N GLY A 50 2.89 -5.22 19.19
CA GLY A 50 4.31 -5.13 18.83
C GLY A 50 4.56 -5.32 17.33
N ALA A 51 3.84 -6.24 16.70
CA ALA A 51 4.02 -6.53 15.28
C ALA A 51 3.40 -5.45 14.37
N ALA A 52 2.27 -4.87 14.77
CA ALA A 52 1.63 -3.78 14.04
C ALA A 52 2.50 -2.51 14.02
N ASN A 53 3.04 -2.09 15.18
CA ASN A 53 3.88 -0.88 15.27
C ASN A 53 5.13 -0.95 14.39
N GLY A 54 5.75 -2.12 14.24
CA GLY A 54 6.93 -2.29 13.39
C GLY A 54 6.64 -2.27 11.88
N LEU A 55 5.40 -2.56 11.48
CA LEU A 55 5.03 -2.71 10.07
C LEU A 55 4.88 -1.36 9.36
N PHE A 56 4.31 -0.37 10.05
CA PHE A 56 4.05 0.96 9.51
C PHE A 56 5.26 1.91 9.66
N ALA A 57 6.04 1.78 10.74
CA ALA A 57 7.18 2.67 11.01
C ALA A 57 8.30 2.54 9.96
N ALA A 58 8.62 1.32 9.53
CA ALA A 58 9.71 1.07 8.59
C ALA A 58 9.48 1.70 7.20
N GLY A 59 8.23 1.77 6.75
CA GLY A 59 7.87 2.41 5.49
C GLY A 59 7.97 3.94 5.56
N ALA A 60 7.51 4.52 6.67
CA ALA A 60 7.55 5.96 6.90
C ALA A 60 8.99 6.51 6.96
N GLU A 61 9.89 5.79 7.64
CA GLU A 61 11.32 6.15 7.69
C GLU A 61 11.97 6.13 6.30
N GLN A 62 11.67 5.12 5.49
CA GLN A 62 12.21 5.03 4.12
C GLN A 62 11.72 6.16 3.21
N LEU A 63 10.47 6.62 3.40
CA LEU A 63 9.93 7.76 2.65
C LEU A 63 10.52 9.10 3.09
N ALA A 64 10.91 9.23 4.36
CA ALA A 64 11.52 10.45 4.90
C ALA A 64 12.93 10.71 4.35
N GLY A 65 13.64 9.67 3.91
CA GLY A 65 14.99 9.75 3.35
C GLY A 65 15.12 10.43 1.97
N GLY A 66 14.03 10.94 1.39
CA GLY A 66 14.04 11.61 0.10
C GLY A 66 14.15 10.63 -1.07
N VAL A 67 13.01 10.06 -1.48
CA VAL A 67 12.93 9.06 -2.56
C VAL A 67 12.30 9.61 -3.83
N ASN A 68 12.64 9.02 -4.98
CA ASN A 68 11.99 9.35 -6.25
C ASN A 68 10.60 8.68 -6.37
N ASP A 69 9.82 9.06 -7.39
CA ASP A 69 8.43 8.59 -7.55
C ASP A 69 8.31 7.07 -7.66
N ARG A 70 9.29 6.43 -8.33
CA ARG A 70 9.31 4.98 -8.52
C ARG A 70 9.65 4.26 -7.22
N GLU A 71 10.63 4.78 -6.50
CA GLU A 71 11.03 4.27 -5.17
C GLU A 71 9.90 4.40 -4.16
N ALA A 72 9.22 5.55 -4.13
CA ALA A 72 8.06 5.77 -3.27
C ALA A 72 6.97 4.70 -3.52
N LEU A 73 6.59 4.47 -4.78
CA LEU A 73 5.62 3.43 -5.13
C LEU A 73 6.12 2.02 -4.76
N MET A 74 7.41 1.72 -4.92
CA MET A 74 7.98 0.45 -4.50
C MET A 74 7.97 0.25 -2.98
N ILE A 75 8.18 1.32 -2.20
CA ILE A 75 8.08 1.29 -0.74
C ILE A 75 6.63 1.00 -0.35
N GLY A 76 5.66 1.75 -0.89
CA GLY A 76 4.24 1.49 -0.65
C GLY A 76 3.86 0.03 -0.97
N ILE A 77 4.24 -0.49 -2.14
CA ILE A 77 3.97 -1.89 -2.52
C ILE A 77 4.56 -2.89 -1.51
N LYS A 78 5.74 -2.59 -0.94
CA LYS A 78 6.35 -3.47 0.07
C LYS A 78 5.59 -3.39 1.40
N CYS A 79 5.13 -2.21 1.79
CA CYS A 79 4.30 -1.97 2.97
C CYS A 79 2.98 -2.76 2.87
N GLU A 80 2.15 -2.51 1.85
CA GLU A 80 0.82 -3.15 1.79
C GLU A 80 0.93 -4.67 1.65
N ARG A 81 1.94 -5.15 0.94
CA ARG A 81 2.19 -6.59 0.84
C ARG A 81 2.63 -7.18 2.19
N GLY A 82 3.34 -6.41 3.01
CA GLY A 82 3.68 -6.75 4.39
C GLY A 82 2.43 -6.82 5.26
N SER A 83 1.64 -5.74 5.27
CA SER A 83 0.36 -5.60 5.99
C SER A 83 -0.63 -6.69 5.64
N HIS A 84 -0.91 -6.92 4.36
CA HIS A 84 -1.77 -8.00 3.90
C HIS A 84 -1.36 -9.35 4.46
N ARG A 85 -0.07 -9.72 4.35
CA ARG A 85 0.42 -11.00 4.86
C ARG A 85 0.34 -11.09 6.37
N PHE A 86 0.59 -9.99 7.06
CA PHE A 86 0.51 -9.93 8.51
C PHE A 86 -0.93 -10.18 8.96
N PHE A 87 -1.88 -9.35 8.51
CA PHE A 87 -3.28 -9.47 8.88
C PHE A 87 -3.89 -10.80 8.48
N LYS A 88 -3.60 -11.30 7.27
CA LYS A 88 -4.09 -12.61 6.83
C LYS A 88 -3.61 -13.74 7.74
N ARG A 89 -2.29 -13.82 7.98
CA ARG A 89 -1.71 -14.87 8.84
C ARG A 89 -2.14 -14.72 10.29
N TYR A 90 -2.37 -13.48 10.74
CA TYR A 90 -2.79 -13.22 12.10
C TYR A 90 -4.25 -13.64 12.30
N GLY A 91 -5.15 -13.23 11.41
CA GLY A 91 -6.56 -13.62 11.42
C GLY A 91 -6.77 -15.12 11.28
N GLU A 92 -5.97 -15.81 10.46
CA GLU A 92 -6.03 -17.27 10.31
C GLU A 92 -5.68 -18.06 11.59
N LYS A 93 -5.04 -17.43 12.60
CA LYS A 93 -4.76 -18.06 13.91
C LYS A 93 -5.94 -18.04 14.88
N PHE A 94 -6.98 -17.26 14.58
CA PHE A 94 -8.17 -17.18 15.40
C PHE A 94 -9.16 -18.27 14.97
N GLU A 95 -9.89 -18.79 15.96
CA GLU A 95 -11.12 -19.54 15.71
C GLU A 95 -12.18 -18.63 15.05
N ASP A 96 -13.30 -19.20 14.63
CA ASP A 96 -14.39 -18.41 14.04
C ASP A 96 -14.95 -17.42 15.06
N SER A 97 -14.47 -16.18 14.98
CA SER A 97 -14.62 -15.14 15.98
C SER A 97 -14.62 -13.78 15.31
N GLU A 98 -15.14 -12.78 16.01
CA GLU A 98 -15.12 -11.39 15.52
C GLU A 98 -13.68 -10.91 15.28
N GLY A 99 -12.71 -11.33 16.09
CA GLY A 99 -11.29 -11.03 15.88
C GLY A 99 -10.78 -11.57 14.53
N LYS A 100 -11.17 -12.79 14.15
CA LYS A 100 -10.84 -13.36 12.83
C LYS A 100 -11.41 -12.51 11.70
N LYS A 101 -12.70 -12.14 11.79
CA LYS A 101 -13.38 -11.35 10.76
C LYS A 101 -12.70 -10.01 10.56
N ILE A 102 -12.41 -9.29 11.66
CA ILE A 102 -11.69 -8.02 11.63
C ILE A 102 -10.36 -8.20 10.89
N PHE A 103 -9.48 -9.09 11.32
CA PHE A 103 -8.17 -9.23 10.67
C PHE A 103 -8.24 -9.65 9.20
N LEU A 104 -9.24 -10.43 8.79
CA LEU A 104 -9.39 -10.80 7.38
C LEU A 104 -9.94 -9.64 6.54
N GLU A 105 -10.82 -8.80 7.08
CA GLU A 105 -11.28 -7.56 6.43
C GLU A 105 -10.10 -6.61 6.16
N PHE A 106 -9.26 -6.36 7.17
CA PHE A 106 -8.02 -5.57 7.00
C PHE A 106 -7.09 -6.20 5.96
N ALA A 107 -6.95 -7.53 5.94
CA ALA A 107 -6.16 -8.18 4.91
C ALA A 107 -6.69 -7.90 3.49
N ASP A 108 -8.00 -7.85 3.30
CA ASP A 108 -8.60 -7.56 1.99
C ASP A 108 -8.45 -6.08 1.60
N GLU A 109 -8.56 -5.14 2.55
CA GLU A 109 -8.26 -3.71 2.35
C GLU A 109 -6.83 -3.51 1.84
N GLU A 110 -5.85 -4.11 2.52
CA GLU A 110 -4.43 -4.05 2.16
C GLU A 110 -4.16 -4.68 0.79
N ARG A 111 -4.95 -5.69 0.41
CA ARG A 111 -4.86 -6.29 -0.93
C ARG A 111 -5.32 -5.29 -2.00
N ALA A 112 -6.41 -4.56 -1.76
CA ALA A 112 -6.89 -3.54 -2.67
C ALA A 112 -5.89 -2.38 -2.82
N HIS A 113 -5.29 -1.94 -1.72
CA HIS A 113 -4.22 -0.93 -1.72
C HIS A 113 -3.00 -1.39 -2.53
N LEU A 114 -2.56 -2.63 -2.33
CA LEU A 114 -1.47 -3.24 -3.09
C LEU A 114 -1.76 -3.26 -4.60
N GLU A 115 -2.95 -3.65 -5.01
CA GLU A 115 -3.37 -3.69 -6.42
C GLU A 115 -3.35 -2.29 -7.05
N LEU A 116 -3.83 -1.27 -6.32
CA LEU A 116 -3.81 0.13 -6.74
C LEU A 116 -2.38 0.63 -6.99
N LEU A 117 -1.47 0.37 -6.05
CA LEU A 117 -0.07 0.80 -6.14
C LEU A 117 0.68 0.08 -7.28
N ILE A 118 0.45 -1.22 -7.47
CA ILE A 118 1.04 -1.97 -8.59
C ILE A 118 0.59 -1.39 -9.93
N ARG A 119 -0.70 -1.04 -10.05
CA ARG A 119 -1.25 -0.43 -11.26
C ARG A 119 -0.59 0.91 -11.55
N GLU A 120 -0.44 1.78 -10.55
CA GLU A 120 0.22 3.07 -10.76
C GLU A 120 1.70 2.91 -11.08
N TYR A 121 2.42 2.02 -10.40
CA TYR A 121 3.82 1.74 -10.69
C TYR A 121 4.03 1.33 -12.16
N ARG A 122 3.19 0.40 -12.66
CA ARG A 122 3.22 -0.02 -14.07
C ARG A 122 2.95 1.15 -15.01
N SER A 123 1.95 1.98 -14.70
CA SER A 123 1.62 3.16 -15.50
C SER A 123 2.76 4.19 -15.50
N LEU A 124 3.38 4.45 -14.35
CA LEU A 124 4.52 5.38 -14.25
C LEU A 124 5.70 4.92 -15.10
N VAL A 125 6.07 3.64 -15.01
CA VAL A 125 7.16 3.05 -15.80
C VAL A 125 6.88 3.17 -17.30
N GLU A 126 5.64 2.91 -17.72
CA GLU A 126 5.24 3.05 -19.13
C GLU A 126 5.33 4.50 -19.61
N ARG A 127 4.82 5.47 -18.82
CA ARG A 127 4.90 6.91 -19.14
C ARG A 127 6.35 7.38 -19.26
N GLN A 128 7.23 6.93 -18.37
CA GLN A 128 8.66 7.26 -18.40
C GLN A 128 9.35 6.68 -19.64
N ARG A 129 9.05 5.43 -20.01
CA ARG A 129 9.56 4.80 -21.24
C ARG A 129 9.15 5.57 -22.49
N ARG A 130 7.87 5.96 -22.59
CA ARG A 130 7.35 6.74 -23.74
C ARG A 130 8.01 8.13 -23.85
N ARG A 131 8.34 8.77 -22.72
CA ARG A 131 9.05 10.06 -22.70
C ARG A 131 10.54 9.94 -23.04
N GLY A 132 11.16 8.79 -22.78
CA GLY A 132 12.57 8.53 -23.06
C GLY A 132 12.87 8.02 -24.48
N THR A 133 11.85 7.75 -25.30
CA THR A 133 12.02 7.34 -26.70
C THR A 133 11.95 8.60 -27.58
N PRO A 134 13.05 9.05 -28.22
CA PRO A 134 12.95 10.08 -29.24
C PRO A 134 12.10 9.50 -30.37
N ALA A 135 11.10 10.25 -30.83
CA ALA A 135 10.44 9.93 -32.10
C ALA A 135 11.54 9.89 -33.17
N THR A 136 11.88 8.70 -33.67
CA THR A 136 12.67 8.59 -34.88
C THR A 136 11.82 9.21 -35.98
N ASP A 137 12.26 10.40 -36.41
CA ASP A 137 11.71 11.21 -37.48
C ASP A 137 11.80 10.45 -38.81
N GLY A 138 10.91 9.48 -38.98
CA GLY A 138 10.65 8.82 -40.24
C GLY A 138 9.68 9.67 -41.02
N ASN A 139 10.19 10.59 -41.85
CA ASN A 139 9.73 10.85 -43.22
C ASN A 139 10.24 12.21 -43.74
N LYS A 140 11.34 12.21 -44.51
CA LYS A 140 11.56 13.25 -45.53
C LYS A 140 11.51 12.59 -46.91
N PRO A 141 10.51 12.88 -47.76
CA PRO A 141 10.56 12.42 -49.13
C PRO A 141 11.64 13.20 -49.87
N ARG A 142 12.66 12.48 -50.37
CA ARG A 142 13.64 13.04 -51.31
C ARG A 142 12.92 13.41 -52.59
N ARG A 143 12.63 14.70 -52.79
CA ARG A 143 12.28 15.25 -54.09
C ARG A 143 13.49 15.09 -55.02
N ARG A 144 13.42 14.12 -55.94
CA ARG A 144 14.15 14.19 -57.21
C ARG A 144 13.26 14.93 -58.19
N ALA A 145 13.71 16.08 -58.67
CA ALA A 145 13.21 16.68 -59.89
C ALA A 145 14.42 16.89 -60.80
N ASN A 146 14.36 16.24 -61.97
CA ASN A 146 15.26 16.43 -63.10
C ASN A 146 15.06 17.84 -63.69
N ALA A 147 16.15 18.50 -64.05
CA ALA A 147 16.34 19.25 -65.29
C ALA A 147 17.82 19.59 -65.43
#